data_AF-A0A7S3WD13-F1
#
_entry.id   AF-A0A7S3WD13-F1
#
_cell.length_a   1.000
_cell.length_b   1.000
_cell.length_c   1.000
_cell.angle_alpha   90.00
_cell.angle_beta   90.00
_cell.angle_gamma   90.00
#
_symmetry.space_group_name_H-M   'P 1'
#
loop_
_entity.id
_entity.type
_entity.pdbx_description
1 polymer ?
#
loop_
_entity_poly.entity_id
_entity_poly.type
_entity_poly.pdbx_seq_one_letter_code
_entity_poly.pdbx_strand_id
1 'polypeptide(L)'
;NFGDVPIETPRRSVGRVLEIFNRSVAPVAFQLHDVDANGIFSMSATSGVVPAGLSVFVNMHFSPMEPGNYYRRVYVLVANQAPLVVDVIGTGYTDKRRPMTLALKDVRSYLSRERQG
;
A
#
# COMPACT_ATOMS: atom_id res chain seq x y z
N ASN A 1 0.28 5.96 -3.81
CA ASN A 1 -0.29 7.18 -3.21
C ASN A 1 -1.78 7.22 -3.48
N PHE A 2 -2.60 7.23 -2.43
CA PHE A 2 -4.06 7.30 -2.50
C PHE A 2 -4.59 8.74 -2.45
N GLY A 3 -3.75 9.72 -2.13
CA GLY A 3 -4.11 11.13 -2.04
C GLY A 3 -4.97 11.43 -0.82
N ASP A 4 -5.70 12.54 -0.91
CA ASP A 4 -6.62 12.99 0.13
C ASP A 4 -8.01 12.39 -0.12
N VAL A 5 -8.57 11.72 0.89
CA VAL A 5 -9.83 10.98 0.82
C VAL A 5 -10.80 11.52 1.88
N PRO A 6 -12.00 11.98 1.47
CA PRO A 6 -13.02 12.44 2.41
C PRO A 6 -13.59 11.27 3.22
N ILE A 7 -13.84 11.52 4.50
CA ILE A 7 -14.52 10.61 5.42
C ILE A 7 -15.97 11.04 5.52
N GLU A 8 -16.83 10.34 4.77
CA GLU A 8 -18.25 10.65 4.61
C GLU A 8 -19.12 9.40 4.76
N THR A 9 -20.43 9.59 4.88
CA THR A 9 -21.43 8.50 4.92
C THR A 9 -22.31 8.57 3.67
N PRO A 10 -22.41 7.49 2.86
CA PRO A 10 -21.76 6.19 3.04
C PRO A 10 -20.25 6.26 2.83
N ARG A 11 -19.53 5.35 3.51
CA ARG A 11 -18.06 5.29 3.49
C ARG A 11 -17.56 5.12 2.06
N ARG A 12 -16.68 6.04 1.62
CA ARG A 12 -15.97 5.92 0.35
C ARG A 12 -14.58 5.34 0.57
N SER A 13 -14.12 4.57 -0.41
CA SER A 13 -12.74 4.11 -0.49
C SER A 13 -12.16 4.45 -1.86
N VAL A 14 -10.85 4.62 -1.93
CA VAL A 14 -10.13 4.86 -3.19
C VAL A 14 -9.30 3.65 -3.53
N GLY A 15 -9.43 3.17 -4.76
CA GLY A 15 -8.69 2.02 -5.29
C GLY A 15 -7.37 2.41 -5.98
N ARG A 16 -6.37 1.54 -5.87
CA ARG A 16 -5.13 1.53 -6.65
C ARG A 16 -4.77 0.08 -6.96
N VAL A 17 -3.97 -0.15 -8.00
CA VAL A 17 -3.56 -1.50 -8.40
C VAL A 17 -2.06 -1.65 -8.18
N LEU A 18 -1.66 -2.74 -7.53
CA LEU A 18 -0.28 -3.20 -7.49
C LEU A 18 -0.10 -4.26 -8.57
N GLU A 19 0.73 -3.95 -9.57
CA GLU A 19 1.19 -4.92 -10.55
C GLU A 19 2.43 -5.65 -10.03
N ILE A 20 2.39 -6.99 -10.05
CA ILE A 20 3.54 -7.84 -9.75
C ILE A 20 3.89 -8.60 -11.02
N PHE A 21 5.01 -8.24 -11.65
CA PHE A 21 5.47 -8.84 -12.90
C PHE A 21 6.59 -9.85 -12.64
N ASN A 22 6.41 -11.09 -13.09
CA ASN A 22 7.41 -12.14 -12.97
C ASN A 22 8.27 -12.22 -14.23
N ARG A 23 9.54 -11.78 -14.10
CA ARG A 23 10.54 -11.82 -15.17
C ARG A 23 11.26 -13.16 -15.32
N SER A 24 10.97 -14.13 -14.46
CA SER A 24 11.63 -15.43 -14.49
C SER A 24 10.95 -16.40 -15.47
N VAL A 25 11.63 -17.51 -15.73
CA VAL A 25 11.15 -18.59 -16.61
C VAL A 25 10.27 -19.62 -15.89
N ALA A 26 10.02 -19.45 -14.59
CA ALA A 26 9.21 -20.35 -13.78
C ALA A 26 8.13 -19.58 -13.01
N PRO A 27 7.02 -20.22 -12.61
CA PRO A 27 6.05 -19.60 -11.70
C PRO A 27 6.70 -19.26 -10.36
N VAL A 28 6.30 -18.13 -9.78
CA VAL A 28 6.87 -17.62 -8.54
C VAL A 28 5.76 -17.31 -7.54
N ALA A 29 5.85 -17.92 -6.35
CA ALA A 29 4.94 -17.60 -5.25
C ALA A 29 5.29 -16.25 -4.63
N PHE A 30 4.26 -15.49 -4.25
CA PHE A 30 4.40 -14.25 -3.50
C PHE A 30 3.49 -14.23 -2.26
N GLN A 31 3.89 -13.48 -1.25
CA GLN A 31 3.09 -13.16 -0.07
C GLN A 31 3.26 -11.68 0.27
N LEU A 32 2.15 -11.01 0.53
CA LEU A 32 2.10 -9.66 1.07
C LEU A 32 2.04 -9.74 2.59
N HIS A 33 2.99 -9.08 3.25
CA HIS A 33 3.02 -8.97 4.71
C HIS A 33 2.60 -7.56 5.14
N ASP A 34 2.13 -7.45 6.39
CA ASP A 34 1.72 -6.19 7.03
C ASP A 34 0.49 -5.53 6.37
N VAL A 35 -0.42 -6.37 5.87
CA VAL A 35 -1.70 -6.00 5.24
C VAL A 35 -2.85 -6.83 5.83
N ASP A 36 -4.03 -6.22 5.95
CA ASP A 36 -5.25 -6.84 6.44
C ASP A 36 -6.36 -6.71 5.38
N ALA A 37 -7.16 -7.75 5.16
CA ALA A 37 -8.30 -7.72 4.25
C ALA A 37 -9.35 -6.66 4.66
N ASN A 38 -9.45 -6.33 5.96
CA ASN A 38 -10.38 -5.34 6.49
C ASN A 38 -9.70 -4.09 7.08
N GLY A 39 -8.41 -3.90 6.78
CA GLY A 39 -7.64 -2.76 7.27
C GLY A 39 -7.98 -1.43 6.60
N ILE A 40 -7.40 -0.34 7.13
CA ILE A 40 -7.46 1.01 6.51
C ILE A 40 -6.88 0.99 5.10
N PHE A 41 -5.79 0.25 4.91
CA PHE A 41 -5.33 -0.22 3.61
C PHE A 41 -5.68 -1.69 3.48
N SER A 42 -6.53 -2.04 2.52
CA SER A 42 -6.92 -3.42 2.26
C SER A 42 -6.47 -3.90 0.90
N MET A 43 -6.27 -5.22 0.77
CA MET A 43 -5.78 -5.88 -0.44
C MET A 43 -6.76 -6.97 -0.86
N SER A 44 -7.01 -7.11 -2.16
CA SER A 44 -7.88 -8.19 -2.68
C SER A 44 -7.27 -9.58 -2.55
N ALA A 45 -5.95 -9.66 -2.39
CA ALA A 45 -5.20 -10.89 -2.14
C ALA A 45 -3.95 -10.57 -1.31
N THR A 46 -3.60 -11.47 -0.39
CA THR A 46 -2.38 -11.37 0.43
C THR A 46 -1.32 -12.39 0.03
N SER A 47 -1.62 -13.28 -0.91
CA SER A 47 -0.66 -14.25 -1.45
C SER A 47 -1.15 -14.79 -2.79
N GLY A 48 -0.24 -15.39 -3.56
CA GLY A 48 -0.59 -16.06 -4.80
C GLY A 48 0.64 -16.57 -5.55
N VAL A 49 0.43 -16.92 -6.81
CA VAL A 49 1.49 -17.34 -7.73
C VAL A 49 1.43 -16.46 -8.97
N VAL A 50 2.58 -15.91 -9.35
CA VAL A 50 2.76 -15.15 -10.59
C VAL A 50 3.34 -16.10 -11.64
N PRO A 51 2.62 -16.40 -12.74
CA PRO A 51 3.14 -17.26 -13.80
C PRO A 51 4.40 -16.69 -14.45
N ALA A 52 5.22 -17.55 -15.06
CA ALA A 52 6.42 -17.14 -15.77
C ALA A 52 6.11 -16.11 -16.87
N GLY A 53 6.85 -15.00 -16.91
CA GLY A 53 6.69 -13.96 -17.93
C GLY A 53 5.37 -13.18 -17.89
N LEU A 54 4.55 -13.33 -16.83
CA LEU A 54 3.23 -12.68 -16.70
C LEU A 54 3.15 -11.77 -15.47
N SER A 55 2.11 -10.93 -15.46
CA SER A 55 1.73 -10.09 -14.32
C SER A 55 0.52 -10.65 -13.59
N VAL A 56 0.48 -10.42 -12.28
CA VAL A 56 -0.75 -10.45 -11.48
C VAL A 56 -1.04 -9.05 -10.94
N PHE A 57 -2.31 -8.78 -10.70
CA PHE A 57 -2.78 -7.47 -10.23
C PHE A 57 -3.48 -7.62 -8.88
N VAL A 58 -2.99 -6.91 -7.86
CA VAL A 58 -3.60 -6.87 -6.54
C VAL A 58 -4.30 -5.52 -6.39
N ASN A 59 -5.62 -5.56 -6.18
CA ASN A 59 -6.40 -4.35 -5.92
C ASN A 59 -6.17 -3.92 -4.47
N MET A 60 -5.76 -2.67 -4.30
CA MET A 60 -5.51 -2.04 -3.02
C MET A 60 -6.57 -0.96 -2.79
N HIS A 61 -7.14 -0.90 -1.59
CA HIS A 61 -8.10 0.14 -1.23
C HIS A 61 -7.61 0.91 -0.01
N PHE A 62 -7.85 2.22 -0.02
CA PHE A 62 -7.67 3.08 1.14
C PHE A 62 -9.03 3.60 1.61
N SER A 63 -9.32 3.36 2.88
CA SER A 63 -10.60 3.66 3.49
C SER A 63 -10.37 4.21 4.90
N PRO A 64 -9.97 5.48 5.05
CA PRO A 64 -9.70 6.07 6.37
C PRO A 64 -10.97 6.13 7.22
N MET A 65 -10.83 5.92 8.52
CA MET A 65 -11.93 6.03 9.49
C MET A 65 -11.87 7.33 10.28
N GLU A 66 -10.69 7.92 10.42
CA GLU A 66 -10.46 9.14 11.18
C GLU A 66 -9.61 10.13 10.37
N PRO A 67 -9.77 11.45 10.54
CA PRO A 67 -8.91 12.40 9.85
C PRO A 67 -7.45 12.25 10.29
N GLY A 68 -6.54 12.07 9.35
CA GLY A 68 -5.12 11.87 9.64
C GLY A 68 -4.28 11.47 8.42
N ASN A 69 -2.97 11.46 8.64
CA ASN A 69 -1.99 10.98 7.67
C ASN A 69 -1.71 9.51 7.93
N TYR A 70 -1.88 8.69 6.90
CA TYR A 70 -1.69 7.25 6.98
C TYR A 70 -0.52 6.82 6.11
N TYR A 71 0.38 6.04 6.69
CA TYR A 71 1.52 5.43 6.02
C TYR A 71 1.61 3.95 6.44
N ARG A 72 1.81 3.07 5.46
CA ARG A 72 2.11 1.66 5.71
C ARG A 72 3.16 1.21 4.70
N ARG A 73 4.04 0.32 5.16
CA ARG A 73 4.99 -0.39 4.32
C ARG A 73 4.49 -1.80 4.08
N VAL A 74 4.20 -2.13 2.82
CA VAL A 74 3.81 -3.48 2.41
C VAL A 74 5.04 -4.22 1.91
N TYR A 75 5.34 -5.38 2.50
CA TYR A 75 6.44 -6.22 2.06
C TYR A 75 5.91 -7.29 1.11
N VAL A 76 6.50 -7.39 -0.08
CA VAL A 76 6.23 -8.45 -1.03
C VAL A 76 7.34 -9.49 -0.90
N LEU A 77 7.02 -10.56 -0.19
CA LEU A 77 7.90 -11.71 -0.02
C LEU A 77 7.79 -12.58 -1.26
N VAL A 78 8.93 -12.89 -1.85
CA VAL A 78 9.03 -13.70 -3.06
C VAL A 78 10.17 -14.69 -2.84
N ALA A 79 9.98 -15.94 -3.27
CA ALA A 79 10.99 -16.97 -3.10
C ALA A 79 12.33 -16.56 -3.73
N ASN A 80 13.43 -16.87 -3.05
CA ASN A 80 14.81 -16.71 -3.53
C ASN A 80 15.24 -15.26 -3.84
N GLN A 81 14.60 -14.26 -3.25
CA GLN A 81 15.08 -12.88 -3.32
C GLN A 81 14.82 -12.10 -2.02
N ALA A 82 15.48 -10.94 -1.90
CA ALA A 82 15.18 -10.01 -0.84
C ALA A 82 13.72 -9.51 -0.93
N PRO A 83 13.05 -9.24 0.20
CA PRO A 83 11.72 -8.66 0.21
C PRO A 83 11.65 -7.38 -0.61
N LEU A 84 10.68 -7.30 -1.52
CA LEU A 84 10.36 -6.04 -2.19
C LEU A 84 9.46 -5.21 -1.30
N VAL A 85 9.48 -3.89 -1.48
CA VAL A 85 8.78 -2.95 -0.60
C VAL A 85 7.91 -2.02 -1.40
N VAL A 86 6.65 -1.89 -0.99
CA VAL A 86 5.68 -0.94 -1.52
C VAL A 86 5.21 -0.03 -0.38
N ASP A 87 5.57 1.25 -0.46
CA ASP A 87 5.07 2.26 0.46
C ASP A 87 3.69 2.75 0.00
N VAL A 88 2.67 2.60 0.86
CA VAL A 88 1.33 3.16 0.65
C VAL A 88 1.09 4.32 1.59
N ILE A 89 0.51 5.39 1.03
CA ILE A 89 0.20 6.63 1.76
C ILE A 89 -1.17 7.15 1.34
N GLY A 90 -1.85 7.82 2.27
CA GLY A 90 -3.08 8.55 2.03
C GLY A 90 -3.43 9.45 3.21
N THR A 91 -4.24 10.48 2.97
CA THR A 91 -4.73 11.40 4.00
C THR A 91 -6.24 11.25 4.11
N GLY A 92 -6.75 10.96 5.31
CA GLY A 92 -8.18 11.06 5.59
C GLY A 92 -8.54 12.47 6.05
N TYR A 93 -9.65 13.03 5.60
CA TYR A 93 -10.12 14.34 6.07
C TYR A 93 -11.65 14.39 6.21
N THR A 94 -12.11 15.32 7.05
CA THR A 94 -13.52 15.78 7.10
C THR A 94 -13.54 17.29 6.89
N ASP A 95 -14.72 17.87 6.65
CA ASP A 95 -14.85 19.33 6.50
C ASP A 95 -14.35 20.11 7.73
N LYS A 96 -14.45 19.49 8.92
CA LYS A 96 -14.02 20.08 10.20
C LYS A 96 -12.53 19.86 10.48
N ARG A 97 -11.90 18.85 9.90
CA ARG A 97 -10.51 18.48 10.19
C ARG A 97 -9.79 18.07 8.92
N ARG A 98 -8.85 18.92 8.50
CA ARG A 98 -8.08 18.78 7.26
C ARG A 98 -6.58 18.73 7.56
N PRO A 99 -5.99 17.53 7.72
CA PRO A 99 -4.56 17.37 7.87
C PRO A 99 -3.80 17.89 6.64
N MET A 100 -2.52 18.21 6.83
CA MET A 100 -1.63 18.51 5.71
C MET A 100 -1.44 17.25 4.86
N THR A 101 -1.64 17.38 3.55
CA THR A 101 -1.46 16.30 2.57
C THR A 101 -0.10 15.62 2.75
N LEU A 102 -0.12 14.31 2.98
CA LEU A 102 1.11 13.53 3.12
C LEU A 102 1.75 13.28 1.74
N ALA A 103 2.98 13.75 1.53
CA ALA A 103 3.76 13.40 0.35
C ALA A 103 4.79 12.30 0.66
N LEU A 104 5.02 11.41 -0.30
CA LEU A 104 5.95 10.28 -0.11
C LEU A 104 7.40 10.76 0.12
N LYS A 105 7.78 11.91 -0.44
CA LYS A 105 9.10 12.52 -0.21
C LYS A 105 9.33 12.87 1.26
N ASP A 106 8.28 13.27 1.99
CA ASP A 106 8.37 13.68 3.38
C ASP A 106 8.58 12.45 4.26
N VAL A 107 7.81 11.38 3.99
CA VAL A 107 7.99 10.05 4.61
C VAL A 107 9.40 9.53 4.39
N ARG A 108 9.91 9.58 3.15
CA ARG A 108 11.27 9.13 2.83
C ARG A 108 12.34 9.93 3.57
N SER A 109 12.18 11.24 3.62
CA SER A 109 13.12 12.14 4.30
C SER A 109 13.10 11.95 5.82
N TYR A 110 11.97 11.57 6.41
CA TYR A 110 11.87 11.20 7.82
C TYR A 110 12.60 9.88 8.07
N LEU A 111 12.27 8.83 7.31
CA LEU A 111 12.85 7.50 7.47
C LEU A 111 14.37 7.46 7.21
N SER A 112 14.89 8.33 6.35
CA SER A 112 16.33 8.44 6.13
C SER A 112 17.05 9.02 7.35
N ARG A 113 16.44 9.97 8.05
CA ARG A 113 17.01 10.58 9.26
C ARG A 113 17.02 9.60 10.43
N GLU A 114 15.93 8.86 10.62
CA GLU A 114 15.82 7.81 11.65
C GLU A 114 16.85 6.69 11.50
N ARG A 115 17.34 6.43 10.27
CA ARG A 115 18.37 5.41 10.01
C ARG A 115 19.79 5.89 10.29
N GLN A 116 19.99 7.20 10.45
CA GLN A 116 21.30 7.83 10.60
C GLN A 116 21.57 8.31 12.03
N GLY A 117 20.53 8.41 12.86
CA GLY A 117 20.64 8.62 14.32
C GLY A 117 20.67 7.30 15.06
#